data_AF-A0A1H6W749-F1
#
_entry.id   AF-A0A1H6W749-F1
#
_cell.length_a   1.000
_cell.length_b   1.000
_cell.length_c   1.000
_cell.angle_alpha   90.00
_cell.angle_beta   90.00
_cell.angle_gamma   90.00
#
_symmetry.space_group_name_H-M   'P 1'
#
loop_
_entity.id
_entity.type
_entity.pdbx_description
1 polymer ?
#
loop_
_entity_poly.entity_id
_entity_poly.type
_entity_poly.pdbx_seq_one_letter_code
_entity_poly.pdbx_strand_id
1 'polypeptide(L)'
;MTNDVPVNGAPTAPTTEARLPEAILADVPVVDTAALDPLTTELPGTAAAVPDEVEIDNVDTRPLDELLDDLYHGQERISQVDIYRRAVAAELPAQLLARLNALPQGEYAVDEVTDLLGGSVG
;
A
#
# COMPACT_ATOMS: atom_id res chain seq x y z
N MET A 1 0.07 -36.17 -65.51
CA MET A 1 1.10 -35.92 -64.47
C MET A 1 0.52 -34.87 -63.53
N THR A 2 -0.18 -35.21 -62.45
CA THR A 2 0.27 -35.88 -61.21
C THR A 2 1.27 -35.04 -60.44
N ASN A 3 0.74 -34.39 -59.39
CA ASN A 3 1.30 -34.16 -58.05
C ASN A 3 2.75 -33.63 -57.90
N ASP A 4 2.90 -32.51 -57.19
CA ASP A 4 3.62 -32.55 -55.90
C ASP A 4 3.19 -31.38 -55.00
N VAL A 5 2.55 -31.73 -53.89
CA VAL A 5 2.31 -30.87 -52.72
C VAL A 5 3.56 -30.98 -51.84
N PRO A 6 4.24 -29.90 -51.46
CA PRO A 6 5.23 -30.00 -50.40
C PRO A 6 4.50 -30.15 -49.05
N VAL A 7 4.43 -31.39 -48.60
CA VAL A 7 4.16 -31.79 -47.21
C VAL A 7 5.44 -31.65 -46.38
N ASN A 8 5.29 -31.02 -45.20
CA ASN A 8 6.09 -31.16 -43.98
C ASN A 8 7.62 -30.95 -44.01
N GLY A 9 8.04 -29.95 -43.23
CA GLY A 9 9.38 -29.86 -42.66
C GLY A 9 9.48 -28.66 -41.73
N ALA A 10 9.06 -28.84 -40.47
CA ALA A 10 9.25 -27.85 -39.42
C ALA A 10 10.74 -27.47 -39.27
N PRO A 11 11.10 -26.19 -39.15
CA PRO A 11 12.24 -25.83 -38.33
C PRO A 11 11.80 -25.94 -36.87
N THR A 12 12.28 -26.98 -36.21
CA THR A 12 12.37 -27.06 -34.75
C THR A 12 13.11 -25.81 -34.26
N ALA A 13 12.37 -24.79 -33.84
CA ALA A 13 12.93 -23.74 -33.01
C ALA A 13 13.32 -24.36 -31.66
N PRO A 14 14.46 -23.99 -31.07
CA PRO A 14 14.88 -24.51 -29.78
C PRO A 14 13.83 -24.18 -28.74
N THR A 15 13.45 -25.21 -27.97
CA THR A 15 12.95 -25.14 -26.60
C THR A 15 13.41 -23.86 -25.92
N THR A 16 12.53 -22.85 -25.88
CA THR A 16 12.49 -21.90 -24.77
C THR A 16 11.28 -22.31 -23.97
N GLU A 17 11.49 -23.36 -23.16
CA GLU A 17 10.81 -23.51 -21.88
C GLU A 17 11.09 -22.24 -21.06
N ALA A 18 10.35 -21.16 -21.37
CA ALA A 18 9.99 -20.22 -20.33
C ALA A 18 8.96 -20.95 -19.47
N ARG A 19 9.48 -21.85 -18.60
CA ARG A 19 8.79 -22.25 -17.38
C ARG A 19 8.31 -20.95 -16.75
N LEU A 20 7.01 -20.69 -16.82
CA LEU A 20 6.34 -19.90 -15.80
C LEU A 20 6.63 -20.65 -14.50
N PRO A 21 7.44 -20.12 -13.56
CA PRO A 21 7.35 -20.61 -12.21
C PRO A 21 5.92 -20.29 -11.75
N GLU A 22 5.17 -21.38 -11.66
CA GLU A 22 4.16 -21.68 -10.66
C GLU A 22 3.55 -20.47 -9.96
N ALA A 23 2.23 -20.40 -10.08
CA ALA A 23 1.35 -19.99 -9.01
C ALA A 23 1.92 -20.41 -7.65
N ILE A 24 2.68 -19.52 -7.01
CA ILE A 24 2.82 -19.47 -5.57
C ILE A 24 1.48 -18.96 -5.04
N LEU A 25 0.50 -19.87 -5.08
CA LEU A 25 -0.50 -19.94 -4.04
C LEU A 25 0.32 -20.14 -2.76
N ALA A 26 0.62 -19.03 -2.09
CA ALA A 26 1.09 -19.08 -0.73
C ALA A 26 -0.02 -19.76 0.06
N ASP A 27 0.18 -21.06 0.28
CA ASP A 27 -0.39 -21.80 1.39
C ASP A 27 -0.05 -21.01 2.65
N VAL A 28 -0.96 -20.12 3.05
CA VAL A 28 -0.90 -19.49 4.37
C VAL A 28 -1.19 -20.64 5.33
N PRO A 29 -0.23 -21.06 6.16
CA PRO A 29 -0.56 -22.01 7.20
C PRO A 29 -1.62 -21.34 8.07
N VAL A 30 -2.81 -21.95 8.13
CA VAL A 30 -3.76 -21.70 9.20
C VAL A 30 -3.06 -22.04 10.50
N VAL A 31 -2.43 -21.03 11.11
CA VAL A 31 -1.94 -21.13 12.47
C VAL A 31 -3.18 -21.21 13.35
N ASP A 32 -3.52 -22.43 13.71
CA ASP A 32 -4.41 -22.77 14.80
C ASP A 32 -3.97 -21.98 16.03
N THR A 33 -4.67 -20.87 16.29
CA THR A 33 -4.41 -19.96 17.40
C THR A 33 -5.24 -20.41 18.60
N ALA A 34 -5.21 -21.71 18.90
CA ALA A 34 -5.86 -22.26 20.08
C ALA A 34 -4.79 -22.75 21.07
N ALA A 35 -4.97 -22.31 22.32
CA ALA A 35 -4.25 -22.72 23.52
C ALA A 35 -2.83 -22.16 23.70
N LEU A 36 -2.75 -20.92 24.19
CA LEU A 36 -1.84 -20.60 25.29
C LEU A 36 -2.65 -19.89 26.39
N ASP A 37 -2.81 -20.58 27.51
CA ASP A 37 -3.41 -20.09 28.75
C ASP A 37 -2.92 -18.68 29.14
N PRO A 38 -3.78 -17.82 29.72
CA PRO A 38 -3.36 -16.54 30.25
C PRO A 38 -2.52 -16.77 31.50
N LEU A 39 -1.20 -16.59 31.37
CA LEU A 39 -0.31 -16.44 32.51
C LEU A 39 -0.70 -15.18 33.27
N THR A 40 -1.52 -15.32 34.31
CA THR A 40 -1.74 -14.26 35.28
C THR A 40 -0.39 -13.99 35.97
N THR A 41 0.26 -12.90 35.59
CA THR A 41 1.41 -12.36 36.31
C THR A 41 0.97 -11.03 36.88
N GLU A 42 0.41 -11.12 38.08
CA GLU A 42 0.16 -10.01 38.97
C GLU A 42 1.52 -9.54 39.52
N LEU A 43 2.06 -8.44 38.99
CA LEU A 43 3.07 -7.63 39.69
C LEU A 43 2.55 -6.19 39.82
N PRO A 44 2.45 -5.64 41.04
CA PRO A 44 1.99 -4.27 41.25
C PRO A 44 3.16 -3.28 41.09
N GLY A 45 2.86 -2.10 40.56
CA GLY A 45 3.61 -0.89 40.88
C GLY A 45 4.90 -0.64 40.09
N THR A 46 4.76 -0.23 38.84
CA THR A 46 5.57 0.87 38.32
C THR A 46 4.75 1.60 37.29
N ALA A 47 4.52 2.88 37.55
CA ALA A 47 3.91 3.84 36.66
C ALA A 47 4.76 3.97 35.39
N ALA A 48 4.60 3.05 34.44
CA ALA A 48 4.68 3.41 33.04
C ALA A 48 3.37 4.12 32.77
N ALA A 49 3.44 5.44 32.63
CA ALA A 49 2.33 6.28 32.24
C ALA A 49 1.50 5.53 31.20
N VAL A 50 0.23 5.28 31.52
CA VAL A 50 -0.77 5.34 30.47
C VAL A 50 -0.46 6.65 29.75
N PRO A 51 -0.08 6.67 28.45
CA PRO A 51 -0.36 7.88 27.70
C PRO A 51 -1.88 7.97 27.73
N ASP A 52 -2.34 8.73 28.73
CA ASP A 52 -3.50 9.59 28.71
C ASP A 52 -3.99 9.70 27.27
N GLU A 53 -5.18 9.18 27.01
CA GLU A 53 -5.98 9.32 25.78
C GLU A 53 -5.14 9.60 24.53
N VAL A 54 -5.02 8.63 23.61
CA VAL A 54 -4.56 8.94 22.25
C VAL A 54 -5.44 10.10 21.77
N GLU A 55 -4.89 11.30 21.80
CA GLU A 55 -5.56 12.52 21.41
C GLU A 55 -5.84 12.31 19.92
N ILE A 56 -7.03 11.79 19.61
CA ILE A 56 -7.56 11.66 18.24
C ILE A 56 -7.98 13.06 17.75
N ASP A 57 -7.36 14.10 18.30
CA ASP A 57 -7.75 15.48 18.12
C ASP A 57 -6.62 16.14 17.34
N ASN A 58 -6.87 16.32 16.03
CA ASN A 58 -6.07 17.14 15.13
C ASN A 58 -4.65 16.62 14.80
N VAL A 59 -4.58 15.55 13.99
CA VAL A 59 -3.38 15.27 13.18
C VAL A 59 -3.00 16.55 12.41
N ASP A 60 -1.79 17.06 12.62
CA ASP A 60 -1.32 18.29 11.99
C ASP A 60 -1.26 18.11 10.46
N THR A 61 -2.12 18.83 9.74
CA THR A 61 -2.23 18.78 8.27
C THR A 61 -1.37 19.81 7.57
N ARG A 62 -0.73 20.75 8.29
CA ARG A 62 0.16 21.74 7.68
C ARG A 62 1.29 21.14 6.84
N PRO A 63 2.03 20.10 7.30
CA PRO A 63 3.08 19.51 6.48
C PRO A 63 2.53 18.76 5.26
N LEU A 64 1.28 18.30 5.29
CA LEU A 64 0.61 17.77 4.11
C LEU A 64 0.29 18.88 3.12
N ASP A 65 -0.24 20.00 3.58
CA ASP A 65 -0.59 21.16 2.75
C ASP A 65 0.64 21.72 2.01
N GLU A 66 1.76 21.91 2.74
CA GLU A 66 3.04 22.35 2.16
C GLU A 66 3.58 21.37 1.12
N LEU A 67 3.46 20.07 1.38
CA LEU A 67 3.85 19.05 0.42
C LEU A 67 2.97 19.09 -0.83
N LEU A 68 1.65 19.24 -0.67
CA LEU A 68 0.73 19.27 -1.78
C LEU A 68 0.92 20.51 -2.65
N ASP A 69 1.21 21.67 -2.06
CA ASP A 69 1.56 22.89 -2.81
C ASP A 69 2.78 22.68 -3.72
N ASP A 70 3.86 22.11 -3.18
CA ASP A 70 5.07 21.78 -3.96
C ASP A 70 4.78 20.73 -5.05
N LEU A 71 4.05 19.67 -4.68
CA LEU A 71 3.75 18.56 -5.58
C LEU A 71 2.89 18.99 -6.77
N TYR A 72 1.86 19.80 -6.52
CA TYR A 72 0.89 20.27 -7.53
C TYR A 72 1.32 21.57 -8.23
N HIS A 73 2.52 22.08 -7.98
CA HIS A 73 2.99 23.31 -8.61
C HIS A 73 3.08 23.17 -10.15
N GLY A 74 2.03 23.60 -10.85
CA GLY A 74 1.88 23.47 -12.30
C GLY A 74 1.35 22.12 -12.78
N GLN A 75 0.84 21.26 -11.89
CA GLN A 75 0.18 19.99 -12.21
C GLN A 75 -1.22 19.96 -11.61
N GLU A 76 -2.23 19.64 -12.40
CA GLU A 76 -3.63 19.61 -11.92
C GLU A 76 -3.99 18.30 -11.22
N ARG A 77 -3.33 17.20 -11.60
CA ARG A 77 -3.64 15.84 -11.13
C ARG A 77 -2.37 15.03 -10.91
N ILE A 78 -2.30 14.31 -9.78
CA ILE A 78 -1.15 13.46 -9.45
C ILE A 78 -1.62 12.09 -8.93
N SER A 79 -0.86 11.04 -9.27
CA SER A 79 -1.17 9.68 -8.86
C SER A 79 -1.05 9.49 -7.34
N GLN A 80 -1.94 8.68 -6.75
CA GLN A 80 -1.89 8.30 -5.34
C GLN A 80 -0.53 7.74 -4.92
N VAL A 81 0.09 6.95 -5.79
CA VAL A 81 1.41 6.34 -5.54
C VAL A 81 2.50 7.40 -5.51
N ASP A 82 2.45 8.40 -6.38
CA ASP A 82 3.39 9.52 -6.37
C ASP A 82 3.21 10.39 -5.13
N ILE A 83 1.97 10.72 -4.76
CA ILE A 83 1.64 11.48 -3.54
C ILE A 83 2.18 10.73 -2.31
N TYR A 84 1.86 9.43 -2.19
CA TYR A 84 2.33 8.60 -1.08
C TYR A 84 3.86 8.52 -1.02
N ARG A 85 4.53 8.33 -2.16
CA ARG A 85 5.99 8.27 -2.21
C ARG A 85 6.63 9.58 -1.75
N ARG A 86 6.09 10.74 -2.15
CA ARG A 86 6.61 12.04 -1.69
C ARG A 86 6.27 12.29 -0.23
N ALA A 87 5.09 11.88 0.23
CA ALA A 87 4.72 11.95 1.63
C ALA A 87 5.67 11.15 2.53
N VAL A 88 6.08 9.95 2.10
CA VAL A 88 7.11 9.16 2.79
C VAL A 88 8.47 9.86 2.76
N ALA A 89 8.85 10.43 1.61
CA ALA A 89 10.12 11.14 1.47
C ALA A 89 10.17 12.45 2.30
N ALA A 90 9.02 13.09 2.51
CA ALA A 90 8.83 14.25 3.38
C ALA A 90 8.64 13.87 4.86
N GLU A 91 8.75 12.59 5.20
CA GLU A 91 8.62 12.06 6.56
C GLU A 91 7.30 12.48 7.24
N LEU A 92 6.20 12.49 6.46
CA LEU A 92 4.88 12.84 7.00
C LEU A 92 4.46 11.89 8.14
N PRO A 93 3.65 12.37 9.09
CA PRO A 93 3.10 11.57 10.18
C PRO A 93 2.47 10.25 9.70
N ALA A 94 2.73 9.16 10.43
CA ALA A 94 2.24 7.82 10.07
C ALA A 94 0.71 7.75 9.92
N GLN A 95 -0.04 8.55 10.68
CA GLN A 95 -1.50 8.66 10.56
C GLN A 95 -1.93 9.21 9.19
N LEU A 96 -1.22 10.20 8.64
CA LEU A 96 -1.50 10.73 7.29
C LEU A 96 -1.08 9.75 6.21
N LEU A 97 0.05 9.07 6.39
CA LEU A 97 0.50 8.02 5.45
C LEU A 97 -0.49 6.86 5.39
N ALA A 98 -1.06 6.45 6.51
CA ALA A 98 -2.09 5.42 6.57
C ALA A 98 -3.37 5.85 5.82
N ARG A 99 -3.79 7.11 5.97
CA ARG A 99 -4.93 7.66 5.21
C ARG A 99 -4.65 7.74 3.71
N LEU A 100 -3.47 8.21 3.30
CA LEU A 100 -3.04 8.21 1.89
C LEU A 100 -3.04 6.80 1.32
N ASN A 101 -2.55 5.81 2.07
CA ASN A 101 -2.50 4.41 1.63
C ASN A 101 -3.88 3.77 1.50
N ALA A 102 -4.86 4.23 2.29
CA ALA A 102 -6.25 3.79 2.21
C ALA A 102 -7.01 4.36 1.01
N LEU A 103 -6.48 5.41 0.35
CA LEU A 103 -7.08 5.95 -0.86
C LEU A 103 -7.01 4.92 -2.01
N PRO A 104 -8.06 4.83 -2.85
CA PRO A 104 -8.01 4.03 -4.05
C PRO A 104 -6.85 4.45 -4.96
N GLN A 105 -6.37 3.52 -5.77
CA GLN A 105 -5.40 3.87 -6.80
C GLN A 105 -6.08 4.75 -7.86
N GLY A 106 -5.49 5.90 -8.14
CA GLY A 106 -6.04 6.88 -9.07
C GLY A 106 -5.24 8.17 -9.08
N GLU A 107 -5.67 9.10 -9.91
CA GLU A 107 -5.15 10.46 -9.96
C GLU A 107 -6.10 11.39 -9.23
N TYR A 108 -5.56 12.16 -8.30
CA TYR A 108 -6.31 13.07 -7.45
C TYR A 108 -5.89 14.51 -7.76
N ALA A 109 -6.80 15.46 -7.54
CA ALA A 109 -6.48 16.87 -7.47
C ALA A 109 -6.15 17.27 -6.02
N VAL A 110 -5.46 18.40 -5.82
CA VAL A 110 -5.13 18.92 -4.48
C VAL A 110 -6.36 19.00 -3.59
N ASP A 111 -7.45 19.61 -4.08
CA ASP A 111 -8.70 19.77 -3.33
C ASP A 111 -9.30 18.42 -2.90
N GLU A 112 -9.25 17.41 -3.79
CA GLU A 112 -9.76 16.06 -3.50
C GLU A 112 -8.91 15.37 -2.42
N VAL A 113 -7.59 15.52 -2.45
CA VAL A 113 -6.70 14.94 -1.44
C VAL A 113 -6.90 15.62 -0.09
N THR A 114 -6.96 16.95 -0.06
CA THR A 114 -7.22 17.71 1.18
C THR A 114 -8.59 17.43 1.76
N ASP A 115 -9.63 17.23 0.94
CA ASP A 115 -10.96 16.85 1.41
C ASP A 115 -10.93 15.46 2.06
N LEU A 116 -10.32 14.48 1.39
CA LEU A 116 -10.24 13.10 1.88
C LEU A 116 -9.35 12.92 3.11
N LEU A 117 -8.33 13.79 3.30
CA LEU A 117 -7.40 13.70 4.42
C LEU A 117 -7.69 14.67 5.58
N GLY A 118 -8.26 15.83 5.29
CA GLY A 118 -8.69 16.84 6.25
C GLY A 118 -10.11 16.61 6.76
N GLY A 119 -10.95 15.89 6.01
CA GLY A 119 -12.30 15.54 6.38
C GLY A 119 -12.41 14.26 7.19
N SER A 120 -12.11 14.32 8.49
CA SER A 120 -12.82 13.48 9.46
C SER A 120 -13.95 14.30 10.05
N VAL A 121 -15.00 14.55 9.25
CA VAL A 121 -16.30 14.95 9.80
C VAL A 121 -17.09 13.68 10.06
N GLY A 122 -17.18 13.30 11.33
CA GLY A 122 -18.06 12.24 11.84
C GLY A 122 -17.37 11.25 12.75
#